data_AF-A0A415U4U8-F1
#
_entry.id   AF-A0A415U4U8-F1
#
_cell.length_a   1.000
_cell.length_b   1.000
_cell.length_c   1.000
_cell.angle_alpha   90.00
_cell.angle_beta   90.00
_cell.angle_gamma   90.00
#
_symmetry.space_group_name_H-M   'P 1'
#
loop_
_entity.id
_entity.type
_entity.pdbx_description
1 polymer ?
#
loop_
_entity_poly.entity_id
_entity_poly.type
_entity_poly.pdbx_seq_one_letter_code
_entity_poly.pdbx_strand_id
1 'polypeptide(L)'
;MRSISMINLNAWFQKHDLCAENILYIYRKDRKTVIQRTDGAEFALFVPVHSILSTLPEKNFLSISKGIVVCRSHIVNISNDGIYTMSDGRTFQGRKRDMSSHRRLSAEIGFSNISKCLQLLHFF
;
A
#
# COMPACT_ATOMS: atom_id res chain seq x y z
N MET A 1 21.15 12.98 -22.07
CA MET A 1 20.74 11.99 -21.05
C MET A 1 19.74 11.03 -21.69
N ARG A 2 20.08 9.75 -21.81
CA ARG A 2 19.25 8.76 -22.54
C ARG A 2 18.03 8.39 -21.69
N SER A 3 16.83 8.69 -22.18
CA SER A 3 15.56 8.29 -21.61
C SER A 3 15.55 6.79 -21.34
N ILE A 4 15.38 6.45 -20.06
CA ILE A 4 15.02 5.10 -19.62
C ILE A 4 13.74 4.75 -20.36
N SER A 5 13.75 3.60 -21.04
CA SER A 5 12.63 3.04 -21.81
C SER A 5 11.31 3.36 -21.13
N MET A 6 10.49 4.17 -21.79
CA MET A 6 9.16 4.55 -21.34
C MET A 6 8.27 3.32 -21.47
N ILE A 7 8.41 2.38 -20.53
CA ILE A 7 7.34 1.44 -20.20
C ILE A 7 6.15 2.36 -19.98
N ASN A 8 5.15 2.25 -20.86
CA ASN A 8 3.87 2.88 -20.59
C ASN A 8 3.32 2.18 -19.35
N LEU A 9 3.61 2.74 -18.18
CA LEU A 9 3.27 2.13 -16.90
C LEU A 9 1.78 1.89 -16.80
N ASN A 10 0.95 2.80 -17.33
CA ASN A 10 -0.50 2.59 -17.42
C ASN A 10 -0.84 1.33 -18.23
N ALA A 11 -0.27 1.16 -19.43
CA ALA A 11 -0.52 -0.02 -20.25
C ALA A 11 -0.01 -1.31 -19.58
N TRP A 12 1.12 -1.24 -18.87
CA TRP A 12 1.66 -2.36 -18.12
C TRP A 12 0.75 -2.72 -16.93
N PHE A 13 0.25 -1.73 -16.18
CA PHE A 13 -0.73 -1.92 -15.12
C PHE A 13 -2.02 -2.55 -15.63
N GLN A 14 -2.54 -2.08 -16.76
CA GLN A 14 -3.73 -2.64 -17.41
C GLN A 14 -3.50 -4.10 -17.84
N LYS A 15 -2.37 -4.40 -18.48
CA LYS A 15 -2.01 -5.76 -18.91
C LYS A 15 -1.98 -6.75 -17.74
N HIS A 16 -1.54 -6.29 -16.57
CA HIS A 16 -1.43 -7.10 -15.37
C HIS A 16 -2.61 -6.96 -14.41
N ASP A 17 -3.68 -6.26 -14.82
CA ASP A 17 -4.86 -6.00 -14.00
C ASP A 17 -4.47 -5.49 -12.61
N LEU A 18 -3.74 -4.37 -12.55
CA LEU A 18 -3.28 -3.77 -11.29
C LEU A 18 -4.11 -2.53 -10.94
N CYS A 19 -4.74 -2.56 -9.77
CA CYS A 19 -5.55 -1.47 -9.24
C CYS A 19 -5.38 -1.34 -7.71
N ALA A 20 -6.05 -0.36 -7.09
CA ALA A 20 -5.91 -0.14 -5.66
C ALA A 20 -6.50 -1.28 -4.82
N GLU A 21 -7.52 -1.94 -5.35
CA GLU A 21 -8.27 -2.98 -4.68
C GLU A 21 -7.45 -4.28 -4.56
N ASN A 22 -6.57 -4.57 -5.51
CA ASN A 22 -5.80 -5.81 -5.55
C ASN A 22 -4.32 -5.66 -5.19
N ILE A 23 -3.82 -4.47 -4.93
CA ILE A 23 -2.46 -4.24 -4.44
C ILE A 23 -2.46 -4.15 -2.90
N LEU A 24 -1.64 -4.96 -2.24
CA LEU A 24 -1.42 -4.90 -0.80
C LEU A 24 -0.42 -3.80 -0.43
N TYR A 25 0.78 -3.89 -0.99
CA TYR A 25 1.88 -2.97 -0.71
C TYR A 25 2.92 -3.01 -1.82
N ILE A 26 3.76 -1.99 -1.83
CA ILE A 26 4.87 -1.80 -2.75
C ILE A 26 6.12 -1.60 -1.92
N TYR A 27 7.19 -2.33 -2.23
CA TYR A 27 8.44 -2.24 -1.50
C TYR A 27 9.65 -2.24 -2.44
N ARG A 28 10.79 -1.69 -2.00
CA ARG A 28 12.06 -1.84 -2.73
C ARG A 28 12.86 -3.02 -2.21
N LYS A 29 13.36 -3.83 -3.14
CA LYS A 29 14.26 -4.96 -2.89
C LYS A 29 15.24 -5.06 -4.06
N ASP A 30 16.53 -5.18 -3.78
CA ASP A 30 17.59 -5.39 -4.79
C ASP A 30 17.52 -4.44 -6.01
N ARG A 31 17.33 -3.14 -5.72
CA ARG A 31 17.15 -2.06 -6.71
C ARG A 31 15.88 -2.13 -7.58
N LYS A 32 15.04 -3.14 -7.38
CA LYS A 32 13.71 -3.24 -7.98
C LYS A 32 12.65 -2.64 -7.07
N THR A 33 11.57 -2.18 -7.68
CA THR A 33 10.31 -1.89 -7.00
C THR A 33 9.41 -3.08 -7.19
N VAL A 34 8.94 -3.62 -6.09
CA VAL A 34 8.14 -4.85 -6.02
C VAL A 34 6.73 -4.49 -5.63
N ILE A 35 5.74 -4.95 -6.38
CA ILE A 35 4.31 -4.79 -6.11
C ILE A 35 3.78 -6.14 -5.66
N GLN A 36 3.22 -6.20 -4.46
CA GLN A 36 2.56 -7.39 -3.93
C GLN A 36 1.05 -7.26 -4.14
N ARG A 37 0.43 -8.30 -4.71
CA ARG A 37 -1.02 -8.42 -4.83
C ARG A 37 -1.66 -9.26 -3.72
N THR A 38 -2.97 -9.08 -3.58
CA THR A 38 -3.85 -9.82 -2.66
C THR A 38 -3.95 -11.31 -2.99
N ASP A 39 -3.76 -11.70 -4.25
CA ASP A 39 -3.74 -13.10 -4.70
C ASP A 39 -2.37 -13.80 -4.53
N GLY A 40 -1.40 -13.12 -3.91
CA GLY A 40 -0.06 -13.62 -3.69
C GLY A 40 0.91 -13.39 -4.84
N ALA A 41 0.47 -12.90 -6.01
CA ALA A 41 1.36 -12.58 -7.11
C ALA A 41 2.29 -11.40 -6.77
N GLU A 42 3.53 -11.48 -7.24
CA GLU A 42 4.57 -10.48 -7.04
C GLU A 42 5.11 -9.98 -8.39
N PHE A 43 5.21 -8.67 -8.56
CA PHE A 43 5.80 -8.07 -9.75
C PHE A 43 6.97 -7.17 -9.40
N ALA A 44 8.15 -7.48 -9.96
CA ALA A 44 9.36 -6.72 -9.73
C ALA A 44 9.78 -5.92 -10.97
N LEU A 45 9.81 -4.59 -10.86
CA LEU A 45 10.17 -3.66 -11.93
C LEU A 45 11.44 -2.87 -11.61
N PHE A 46 12.22 -2.54 -12.63
CA PHE A 46 13.35 -1.59 -12.52
C PHE A 46 12.88 -0.13 -12.63
N VAL A 47 11.74 0.17 -12.03
CA VAL A 47 11.09 1.49 -12.07
C VAL A 47 11.12 2.07 -10.66
N PRO A 48 11.41 3.38 -10.48
CA PRO A 48 11.35 4.00 -9.16
C PRO A 48 9.94 3.96 -8.54
N VAL A 49 9.85 3.86 -7.20
CA VAL A 49 8.57 3.84 -6.48
C VAL A 49 7.70 5.07 -6.80
N HIS A 50 8.31 6.25 -6.95
CA HIS A 50 7.56 7.48 -7.24
C HIS A 50 6.87 7.43 -8.62
N SER A 51 7.51 6.82 -9.62
CA SER A 51 6.91 6.64 -10.96
C SER A 51 5.78 5.62 -10.95
N ILE A 52 5.88 4.59 -10.09
CA ILE A 52 4.78 3.66 -9.87
C ILE A 52 3.59 4.38 -9.21
N LEU A 53 3.85 5.17 -8.16
CA LEU A 53 2.82 5.91 -7.42
C LEU A 53 2.08 6.92 -8.29
N SER A 54 2.73 7.56 -9.27
CA SER A 54 2.04 8.48 -10.20
C SER A 54 1.02 7.79 -11.12
N THR A 55 1.04 6.46 -11.18
CA THR A 55 0.09 5.64 -11.95
C THR A 55 -1.07 5.15 -11.06
N LEU A 56 -1.01 5.41 -9.75
CA LEU A 56 -1.95 4.90 -8.75
C LEU A 56 -2.76 6.04 -8.13
N PRO A 57 -3.99 5.77 -7.65
CA PRO A 57 -4.78 6.77 -6.94
C PRO A 57 -4.14 7.08 -5.57
N GLU A 58 -3.42 8.20 -5.50
CA GLU A 58 -2.58 8.59 -4.34
C GLU A 58 -3.29 8.45 -2.99
N LYS A 59 -4.57 8.83 -2.91
CA LYS A 59 -5.36 8.76 -1.68
C LYS A 59 -5.47 7.35 -1.08
N ASN A 60 -5.37 6.30 -1.89
CA ASN A 60 -5.49 4.91 -1.46
C ASN A 60 -4.16 4.35 -0.93
N PHE A 61 -3.04 5.01 -1.20
CA PHE A 61 -1.70 4.53 -0.88
C PHE A 61 -1.04 5.42 0.17
N LEU A 62 -0.20 4.83 1.02
CA LEU A 62 0.49 5.52 2.09
C LEU A 62 1.97 5.16 2.08
N SER A 63 2.83 6.15 1.92
CA SER A 63 4.28 5.99 2.04
C SER A 63 4.68 6.03 3.52
N ILE A 64 5.02 4.87 4.10
CA ILE A 64 5.28 4.74 5.55
C ILE A 64 6.77 4.70 5.88
N SER A 65 7.63 4.34 4.91
CA SER A 65 9.08 4.27 5.07
C SER A 65 9.78 4.45 3.72
N LYS A 66 11.12 4.57 3.72
CA LYS A 66 11.88 4.74 2.48
C LYS A 66 11.68 3.52 1.58
N GLY A 67 10.98 3.73 0.47
CA GLY A 67 10.71 2.68 -0.51
C GLY A 67 9.65 1.67 -0.07
N ILE A 68 8.86 1.96 0.98
CA ILE A 68 7.71 1.14 1.39
C ILE A 68 6.44 1.99 1.30
N VAL A 69 5.48 1.47 0.55
CA VAL A 69 4.14 2.05 0.38
C VAL A 69 3.13 0.95 0.67
N VAL A 70 2.10 1.25 1.46
CA VAL A 70 1.03 0.31 1.79
C VAL A 70 -0.30 0.81 1.23
N CYS A 71 -1.19 -0.09 0.83
CA CYS A 71 -2.55 0.26 0.46
C CYS A 71 -3.42 0.37 1.72
N ARG A 72 -4.09 1.51 1.90
CA ARG A 72 -4.84 1.86 3.12
C ARG A 72 -5.95 0.86 3.43
N SER A 73 -6.65 0.37 2.42
CA SER A 73 -7.78 -0.56 2.59
C SER A 73 -7.37 -1.92 3.13
N HIS A 74 -6.08 -2.28 3.00
CA HIS A 74 -5.53 -3.57 3.40
C HIS A 74 -4.73 -3.51 4.70
N ILE A 75 -4.67 -2.35 5.36
CA ILE A 75 -4.08 -2.22 6.69
C ILE A 75 -5.12 -2.71 7.70
N VAL A 76 -4.77 -3.76 8.46
CA VAL A 76 -5.65 -4.30 9.50
C VAL A 76 -5.36 -3.70 10.87
N ASN A 77 -4.12 -3.29 11.13
CA ASN A 77 -3.72 -2.71 12.40
C ASN A 77 -2.51 -1.79 12.24
N ILE A 78 -2.42 -0.76 13.09
CA ILE A 78 -1.22 0.06 13.27
C ILE A 78 -0.92 0.06 14.77
N SER A 79 0.22 -0.52 15.17
CA SER A 79 0.60 -0.54 16.58
C SER A 79 1.00 0.85 17.09
N ASN A 80 1.01 1.03 18.42
CA ASN A 80 1.51 2.25 19.06
C ASN A 80 2.99 2.53 18.75
N ASP A 81 3.75 1.52 18.36
CA ASP A 81 5.15 1.61 17.93
C ASP A 81 5.29 1.89 16.42
N GLY A 82 4.18 2.08 15.72
CA GLY A 82 4.14 2.42 14.30
C GLY A 82 4.38 1.20 13.39
N ILE A 83 4.04 0.00 13.87
CA ILE A 83 4.08 -1.23 13.06
C ILE A 83 2.74 -1.36 12.34
N TYR A 84 2.79 -1.27 11.01
CA TYR A 84 1.67 -1.52 10.12
C TYR A 84 1.54 -3.02 9.89
N THR A 85 0.36 -3.58 10.14
CA THR A 85 0.03 -4.97 9.82
C THR A 85 -0.93 -4.99 8.65
N MET A 86 -0.59 -5.77 7.63
CA MET A 86 -1.38 -5.92 6.40
C MET A 86 -2.30 -7.15 6.50
N SER A 87 -3.28 -7.25 5.62
CA SER A 87 -4.26 -8.35 5.58
C SER A 87 -3.65 -9.72 5.27
N ASP A 88 -2.48 -9.79 4.63
CA ASP A 88 -1.69 -11.02 4.44
C ASP A 88 -0.86 -11.41 5.68
N GLY A 89 -0.98 -10.65 6.78
CA GLY A 89 -0.21 -10.84 8.02
C GLY A 89 1.19 -10.24 7.98
N ARG A 90 1.64 -9.67 6.86
CA ARG A 90 2.97 -9.03 6.78
C ARG A 90 2.98 -7.72 7.54
N THR A 91 4.13 -7.41 8.13
CA THR A 91 4.31 -6.20 8.93
C THR A 91 5.39 -5.28 8.36
N PHE A 92 5.20 -3.98 8.57
CA PHE A 92 6.14 -2.93 8.15
C PHE A 92 6.30 -1.87 9.22
N GLN A 93 7.54 -1.48 9.49
CA GLN A 93 7.84 -0.38 10.41
C GLN A 93 7.66 0.97 9.70
N GLY A 94 6.74 1.79 10.20
CA GLY A 94 6.61 3.18 9.83
C GLY A 94 7.77 4.03 10.37
N ARG A 95 7.98 5.20 9.76
CA ARG A 95 8.99 6.17 10.22
C ARG A 95 8.72 6.62 11.65
N LYS A 96 9.71 6.48 12.54
CA LYS A 96 9.64 6.95 13.94
C LYS A 96 9.40 8.46 14.09
N ARG A 97 9.65 9.26 13.05
CA ARG A 97 9.39 10.72 13.09
C ARG A 97 7.92 11.06 12.87
N ASP A 98 7.12 10.12 12.36
CA ASP A 98 5.74 10.36 11.93
C ASP A 98 4.71 9.71 12.87
N MET A 99 5.10 9.43 14.13
CA MET A 99 4.28 8.68 15.10
C MET A 99 2.91 9.32 15.41
N SER A 100 2.82 10.64 15.38
CA SER A 100 1.54 11.35 15.54
C SER A 100 0.58 11.06 14.39
N SER A 101 1.08 11.04 13.15
CA SER A 101 0.32 10.67 11.96
C SER A 101 -0.10 9.20 12.01
N HIS A 102 0.79 8.30 12.44
CA HIS A 102 0.48 6.88 12.60
C HIS A 102 -0.66 6.65 13.60
N ARG A 103 -0.64 7.35 14.75
CA ARG A 103 -1.72 7.28 15.74
C ARG A 103 -3.05 7.81 15.20
N ARG A 104 -3.05 8.91 14.44
CA ARG A 104 -4.26 9.44 13.80
C ARG A 104 -4.85 8.42 12.81
N LEU A 105 -4.02 7.86 11.94
CA LEU A 105 -4.44 6.83 10.99
C LEU A 105 -4.92 5.56 11.70
N SER A 106 -4.30 5.17 12.80
CA SER A 106 -4.75 4.03 13.61
C SER A 106 -6.18 4.24 14.14
N ALA A 107 -6.49 5.46 14.61
CA ALA A 107 -7.82 5.80 15.09
C ALA A 107 -8.85 5.81 13.94
N GLU A 108 -8.49 6.34 12.77
CA GLU A 108 -9.33 6.31 11.56
C GLU A 108 -9.66 4.87 11.12
N ILE A 109 -8.65 3.98 11.10
CA ILE A 109 -8.83 2.58 10.72
C ILE A 109 -9.71 1.86 11.75
N GLY A 110 -9.46 2.05 13.05
CA GLY A 110 -10.29 1.49 14.12
C GLY A 110 -11.74 1.92 14.00
N PHE A 111 -12.00 3.20 13.73
CA PHE A 111 -13.35 3.71 13.50
C PHE A 111 -14.00 3.10 12.26
N SER A 112 -13.27 3.01 11.14
CA SER A 112 -13.78 2.42 9.90
C SER A 112 -14.15 0.94 10.05
N ASN A 113 -13.39 0.18 10.85
CA ASN A 113 -13.67 -1.23 11.12
C ASN A 113 -14.92 -1.40 12.00
N ILE A 114 -15.13 -0.52 12.98
CA ILE A 114 -16.36 -0.51 13.80
C ILE A 114 -17.58 -0.19 12.92
N SER A 115 -17.49 0.81 12.04
CA SER A 115 -18.60 1.15 11.13
C SER A 115 -18.94 0.03 10.15
N LYS A 116 -17.93 -0.67 9.61
CA LYS A 116 -18.15 -1.85 8.75
C LYS A 116 -18.83 -2.99 9.51
N CYS A 117 -18.44 -3.23 10.77
CA CYS A 117 -19.05 -4.26 11.61
C CYS A 117 -20.52 -3.92 11.94
N LEU A 118 -20.81 -2.65 12.24
CA LEU A 118 -22.17 -2.17 12.48
C LEU A 118 -23.07 -2.23 11.23
N GLN A 119 -22.55 -1.98 10.04
CA GLN A 119 -23.31 -2.18 8.80
C GLN A 119 -23.66 -3.65 8.54
N LEU A 120 -22.77 -4.59 8.89
CA LEU A 120 -23.06 -6.02 8.77
C LEU A 120 -24.14 -6.49 9.78
N LEU A 121 -24.22 -5.86 10.95
CA LEU A 121 -25.27 -6.13 11.94
C LEU A 121 -26.66 -5.58 11.56
N HIS A 122 -26.74 -4.68 10.57
CA HIS A 122 -28.02 -4.18 10.02
C HIS A 122 -28.56 -5.03 8.86
N PHE A 123 -27.86 -6.09 8.47
CA PHE A 123 -28.27 -7.05 7.42
C PHE A 123 -28.58 -8.47 7.98
N PHE A 124 -28.70 -8.62 9.30
CA PHE A 124 -29.25 -9.79 9.99
C PHE A 124 -30.44 -9.36 10.85
#